data_AF-G5LMR7-F1
#
_entry.id   AF-G5LMR7-F1
#
_cell.length_a   1.000
_cell.length_b   1.000
_cell.length_c   1.000
_cell.angle_alpha   90.00
_cell.angle_beta   90.00
_cell.angle_gamma   90.00
#
_symmetry.space_group_name_H-M   'P 1'
#
loop_
_entity.id
_entity.type
_entity.pdbx_description
1 polymer ?
#
loop_
_entity_poly.entity_id
_entity_poly.type
_entity_poly.pdbx_seq_one_letter_code
_entity_poly.pdbx_strand_id
1 'polypeptide(L)' 'MKNVQLVHDAEKGQYDNNLVVLVATGREMFRLEKLEQIAREKAGTLALADDVEVYLAYQNKLKKALRLTSVTAEMRFF' A
#
# COMPACT_ATOMS: atom_id res chain seq x y z
N MET A 1 -10.20 1.98 3.82
CA MET A 1 -9.19 1.72 2.77
C MET A 1 -8.95 3.01 2.00
N LYS A 2 -7.77 3.64 2.12
CA LYS A 2 -7.46 4.90 1.39
C LYS A 2 -7.16 4.68 -0.11
N ASN A 3 -6.75 3.48 -0.47
CA ASN A 3 -6.40 3.09 -1.83
C ASN A 3 -7.57 3.25 -2.81
N VAL A 4 -8.78 2.85 -2.40
CA VAL A 4 -10.00 3.00 -3.19
C VAL A 4 -10.30 4.48 -3.48
N GLN A 5 -10.03 5.36 -2.52
CA GLN A 5 -10.22 6.80 -2.68
C GLN A 5 -9.23 7.38 -3.69
N LEU A 6 -7.96 6.97 -3.64
CA LEU A 6 -6.95 7.43 -4.60
C LEU A 6 -7.24 7.00 -6.05
N VAL A 7 -7.77 5.79 -6.24
CA VAL A 7 -8.21 5.31 -7.56
C VAL A 7 -9.42 6.12 -8.03
N HIS A 8 -10.41 6.33 -7.16
CA HIS A 8 -11.60 7.12 -7.49
C HIS A 8 -11.27 8.57 -7.86
N ASP A 9 -10.38 9.21 -7.10
CA ASP A 9 -9.94 10.59 -7.35
C ASP A 9 -9.23 10.69 -8.71
N ALA A 10 -8.43 9.67 -9.07
CA ALA A 10 -7.81 9.58 -10.39
C ALA A 10 -8.86 9.42 -11.51
N GLU A 11 -9.82 8.52 -11.36
CA GLU A 11 -10.87 8.28 -12.35
C GLU A 11 -11.79 9.49 -12.55
N LYS A 12 -12.00 10.30 -11.51
CA LYS A 12 -12.79 11.54 -11.58
C LYS A 12 -12.05 12.73 -12.21
N GLY A 13 -10.80 12.55 -12.61
CA GLY A 13 -10.00 13.61 -13.21
C GLY A 13 -9.46 14.63 -12.20
N GLN A 14 -9.43 14.30 -10.90
CA GLN A 14 -8.88 15.20 -9.87
C GLN A 14 -7.40 15.53 -10.11
N TYR A 15 -6.71 14.71 -10.90
CA TYR A 15 -5.30 14.89 -11.25
C TYR A 15 -5.07 15.31 -12.71
N ASP A 16 -6.11 15.67 -13.47
CA ASP A 16 -5.99 16.01 -14.91
C ASP A 16 -5.03 17.17 -15.16
N ASN A 17 -5.04 18.15 -14.27
CA ASN A 17 -4.14 19.31 -14.34
C ASN A 17 -2.85 19.12 -13.53
N ASN A 18 -2.64 17.94 -12.93
CA ASN A 18 -1.47 17.65 -12.11
C ASN A 18 -1.04 16.18 -12.25
N LEU A 19 -0.55 15.85 -13.45
CA LEU A 19 -0.07 14.50 -13.81
C LEU A 19 1.07 14.01 -12.92
N VAL A 20 1.84 14.91 -12.30
CA VAL A 20 2.91 14.53 -11.35
C VAL A 20 2.32 13.82 -10.14
N VAL A 21 1.20 14.33 -9.60
CA VAL A 21 0.49 13.70 -8.49
C VAL A 21 -0.15 12.38 -8.94
N LEU A 22 -0.75 12.33 -10.12
CA LEU A 22 -1.30 11.08 -10.68
C LEU A 22 -0.23 9.97 -10.74
N VAL A 23 0.93 10.28 -11.32
CA VAL A 23 2.04 9.32 -11.43
C VAL A 23 2.57 8.91 -10.05
N ALA A 24 2.66 9.84 -9.10
CA ALA A 24 3.08 9.53 -7.74
C ALA A 24 2.08 8.57 -7.05
N THR A 25 0.77 8.85 -7.17
CA THR A 25 -0.31 8.01 -6.66
C THR A 25 -0.28 6.61 -7.29
N GLY A 26 -0.16 6.52 -8.62
CA GLY A 26 -0.08 5.23 -9.31
C GLY A 26 1.15 4.40 -8.90
N ARG A 27 2.32 5.05 -8.71
CA ARG A 27 3.52 4.37 -8.21
C ARG A 27 3.37 3.87 -6.78
N GLU A 28 2.67 4.61 -5.92
CA GLU A 28 2.36 4.14 -4.57
C GLU A 28 1.43 2.92 -4.61
N MET A 29 0.37 2.97 -5.41
CA MET A 29 -0.55 1.86 -5.61
C MET A 29 0.15 0.58 -6.10
N PHE A 30 1.03 0.71 -7.10
CA PHE A 30 1.83 -0.41 -7.59
C PHE A 30 2.69 -1.06 -6.48
N ARG A 31 3.31 -0.24 -5.61
CA ARG A 31 4.12 -0.76 -4.50
C ARG A 31 3.26 -1.51 -3.49
N LEU A 32 2.08 -0.98 -3.16
CA LEU A 32 1.14 -1.61 -2.23
C LEU A 32 0.64 -2.95 -2.78
N GLU A 33 0.28 -3.03 -4.06
CA GLU A 33 -0.11 -4.29 -4.71
C GLU A 33 1.01 -5.32 -4.66
N LYS A 34 2.27 -4.90 -4.90
CA LYS A 34 3.42 -5.80 -4.78
C LYS A 34 3.64 -6.28 -3.36
N LEU A 35 3.46 -5.43 -2.36
CA LEU A 35 3.55 -5.83 -0.96
C LEU A 35 2.44 -6.82 -0.57
N GLU A 36 1.23 -6.69 -1.12
CA GLU A 36 0.15 -7.65 -0.89
C GLU A 36 0.49 -9.03 -1.46
N GLN A 37 1.03 -9.08 -2.69
CA GLN A 37 1.49 -10.32 -3.32
C GLN A 37 2.58 -11.01 -2.48
N ILE A 38 3.60 -10.24 -2.06
CA ILE A 38 4.69 -10.75 -1.21
C ILE A 38 4.17 -11.23 0.15
N ALA A 39 3.22 -10.50 0.75
CA ALA A 39 2.62 -10.89 2.02
C ALA A 39 1.87 -12.20 1.94
N ARG A 40 1.09 -12.42 0.87
CA ARG A 40 0.36 -13.67 0.63
C ARG A 40 1.32 -14.84 0.44
N GLU A 41 2.38 -14.66 -0.35
CA GLU A 41 3.43 -15.67 -0.51
C GLU A 41 4.09 -15.98 0.84
N LYS A 42 4.41 -14.95 1.63
CA LYS A 42 5.08 -15.12 2.93
C LYS A 42 4.18 -15.81 3.95
N ALA A 43 2.91 -15.42 4.05
CA ALA A 43 1.94 -16.05 4.94
C ALA A 43 1.75 -17.54 4.62
N GLY A 44 1.78 -17.93 3.33
CA GLY A 44 1.78 -19.34 2.92
C GLY A 44 2.97 -20.16 3.43
N THR A 45 4.05 -19.51 3.91
CA THR A 45 5.22 -20.18 4.52
C THR A 45 5.17 -20.22 6.05
N LEU A 46 4.21 -19.55 6.68
CA LEU A 46 4.11 -19.39 8.13
C LEU A 46 2.97 -20.26 8.68
N ALA A 47 3.23 -20.94 9.79
CA ALA A 47 2.23 -21.84 10.38
C ALA A 47 1.08 -21.11 11.11
N LEU A 48 1.29 -19.87 11.55
CA LEU A 48 0.41 -19.16 12.49
C LEU A 48 0.22 -17.67 12.15
N ALA A 49 0.51 -17.24 10.91
CA ALA A 49 0.34 -15.85 10.50
C ALA A 49 -0.64 -15.75 9.33
N ASP A 50 -1.55 -14.77 9.39
CA ASP A 50 -2.42 -14.45 8.27
C ASP A 50 -1.76 -13.44 7.31
N ASP A 51 -2.26 -13.37 6.09
CA ASP A 51 -1.72 -12.51 5.04
C ASP A 51 -1.94 -11.01 5.32
N VAL A 52 -2.98 -10.66 6.08
CA VAL A 52 -3.28 -9.28 6.47
C VAL A 52 -2.26 -8.74 7.47
N GLU A 53 -1.92 -9.51 8.50
CA GLU A 53 -0.95 -9.13 9.52
C GLU A 53 0.45 -8.98 8.90
N VAL A 54 0.84 -9.94 8.05
CA VAL A 54 2.09 -9.88 7.30
C VAL A 54 2.11 -8.67 6.36
N TYR A 55 1.01 -8.39 5.67
CA TYR A 55 0.91 -7.23 4.78
C TYR A 55 1.02 -5.91 5.53
N LEU A 56 0.30 -5.76 6.65
CA LEU A 56 0.36 -4.58 7.50
C LEU A 56 1.76 -4.38 8.09
N ALA A 57 2.44 -5.47 8.48
CA ALA A 57 3.83 -5.41 8.94
C ALA A 57 4.76 -4.88 7.83
N TYR A 58 4.64 -5.39 6.60
CA TYR A 58 5.42 -4.86 5.46
C TYR A 58 5.13 -3.39 5.19
N GLN A 59 3.85 -3.01 5.14
CA GLN A 59 3.45 -1.61 4.95
C GLN A 59 4.05 -0.70 6.03
N ASN A 60 3.99 -1.11 7.30
CA ASN A 60 4.51 -0.33 8.42
C ASN A 60 6.04 -0.19 8.34
N LYS A 61 6.76 -1.31 8.23
CA LYS A 61 8.23 -1.33 8.23
C LYS A 61 8.83 -0.66 6.99
N LEU A 62 8.16 -0.74 5.84
CA LEU A 62 8.65 -0.20 4.58
C LEU A 62 8.08 1.18 4.22
N LYS A 63 7.17 1.74 5.04
CA LYS A 63 6.52 3.03 4.80
C LYS A 63 7.50 4.13 4.36
N LYS A 64 8.59 4.32 5.11
CA LYS A 64 9.57 5.37 4.82
C LYS A 64 10.40 5.06 3.57
N ALA A 65 10.86 3.82 3.42
CA ALA A 65 11.71 3.39 2.32
C ALA A 65 10.96 3.45 0.97
N LEU A 66 9.70 3.04 0.95
CA LEU A 66 8.85 2.98 -0.24
C LEU A 66 7.97 4.22 -0.43
N ARG A 67 8.07 5.20 0.48
CA ARG A 67 7.28 6.44 0.49
C ARG A 67 5.77 6.16 0.39
N LEU A 68 5.26 5.32 1.28
CA LEU A 68 3.83 4.97 1.36
C LEU A 68 3.08 6.07 2.13
N THR A 69 2.55 7.05 1.42
CA THR A 69 1.89 8.22 2.03
C THR A 69 0.48 7.94 2.56
N SER A 70 -0.19 6.93 2.00
CA SER A 70 -1.55 6.49 2.36
C SER A 70 -1.62 5.58 3.59
N VAL A 71 -0.50 4.96 4.00
CA VAL A 71 -0.40 4.02 5.12
C VAL A 71 -0.21 4.79 6.44
N THR A 72 -0.82 4.35 7.54
CA THR A 72 -0.61 4.93 8.88
C THR A 72 0.75 4.54 9.47
N ALA A 73 1.34 5.41 10.30
CA ALA A 73 2.68 5.17 10.84
C ALA A 73 2.70 4.11 11.96
N GLU A 74 1.55 3.80 12.58
CA GLU A 74 1.50 3.00 13.79
C GLU A 74 0.74 1.70 13.58
N MET A 75 1.36 0.61 14.03
CA MET A 75 0.76 -0.71 14.18
C MET A 75 1.14 -1.21 15.57
N ARG A 76 0.16 -1.69 16.33
CA ARG A 76 0.34 -2.04 17.75
C ARG A 76 1.01 -3.41 17.95
N PHE A 77 0.89 -4.30 16.97
CA PHE A 77 1.45 -5.65 16.98
C PHE A 77 2.27 -5.83 15.70
N PHE A 78 3.53 -6.28 15.82
CA PHE A 78 4.45 -6.55 14.71
C PHE A 78 5.35 -7.74 15.04
#